data_AF-A0A453DH23-F1
#
_entry.id   AF-A0A453DH23-F1
#
_cell.length_a   1.000
_cell.length_b   1.000
_cell.length_c   1.000
_cell.angle_alpha   90.00
_cell.angle_beta   90.00
_cell.angle_gamma   90.00
#
_symmetry.space_group_name_H-M   'P 1'
#
loop_
_entity.id
_entity.type
_entity.pdbx_description
1 polymer ?
#
loop_
_entity_poly.entity_id
_entity_poly.type
_entity_poly.pdbx_seq_one_letter_code
_entity_poly.pdbx_strand_id
1 'polypeptide(L)'
;DLLVVPSSVGDTSVTQWPPFLLASKIPMALDIAKSVKKRDEELLRRIKQDPYTYYAVIECYETLLDILYSLIAETSDMKVVDRIRESLEESIHNQSLVRDFRLDELHLLSDKFNKLLSLLLEIEQEGNDTAKMTQIANLLQDTMEIITQDIMKNGQGILKDENRESQLFANINLESIKDEAWREKCVRLRLLLTTKESAIYVPINLEARRRMTFFANSLFMKMPRAPQVSSMMSFSVLTPYFKEEVLFSAEDLHKKNEDGISILFYLQKIYPDEWKNFFERIRPKDEESRKSMMDEISRWASYRGQTAKTGKVTNSTERPKLDPKDEFLKARMEDISLWASYRGQTLTRTVRGMMYYRRALEIQCIQDKNGIAKLDHQRTNSSYQDGESVADMDLAIADIKFTYVVSCQVYGMQKVSKDAKEKARYLNILNLMMMYPSLRIAYIDEVEAPNKDGMTEKTYYSVLVKGVGDKYDEEIYRIKLPGKPTNIGEGKPENQNHAIIFTRGEALQVIDMNQDNYLEEAFKMRNVLEEFESTKYGKSKPTILGLREHIFTGSVSSLAWFMSNQETSFVTIGQRVLANPLK
;
A
#
# COMPACT_ATOMS: atom_id res chain seq x y z
N ASP A 1 3.96 -0.16 -11.34
CA ASP A 1 5.06 0.47 -12.10
C ASP A 1 5.19 1.97 -11.81
N LEU A 2 4.18 2.81 -12.09
CA LEU A 2 4.29 4.26 -11.86
C LEU A 2 4.33 4.71 -10.38
N LEU A 3 3.96 3.82 -9.45
CA LEU A 3 4.06 4.05 -8.00
C LEU A 3 5.32 3.43 -7.38
N VAL A 4 6.19 2.84 -8.20
CA VAL A 4 7.40 2.15 -7.72
C VAL A 4 8.35 3.17 -7.10
N VAL A 5 8.70 2.93 -5.85
CA VAL A 5 9.83 3.56 -5.15
C VAL A 5 10.92 2.48 -5.08
N PRO A 6 12.18 2.80 -5.41
CA PRO A 6 13.24 1.79 -5.48
C PRO A 6 13.42 1.07 -4.14
N SER A 7 13.68 -0.24 -4.24
CA SER A 7 13.92 -1.12 -3.10
C SER A 7 15.23 -0.81 -2.35
N SER A 8 16.25 -0.33 -3.07
CA SER A 8 17.51 0.16 -2.51
C SER A 8 17.46 1.68 -2.24
N VAL A 9 17.62 2.07 -0.98
CA VAL A 9 17.78 3.47 -0.58
C VAL A 9 19.26 3.81 -0.59
N GLY A 10 19.71 4.74 -1.45
CA GLY A 10 21.07 5.31 -1.38
C GLY A 10 21.89 5.32 -2.67
N ASP A 11 21.39 4.76 -3.76
CA ASP A 11 22.15 4.64 -5.02
C ASP A 11 22.29 5.96 -5.80
N THR A 12 21.53 7.00 -5.42
CA THR A 12 21.53 8.31 -6.09
C THR A 12 21.66 9.44 -5.06
N SER A 13 22.21 10.58 -5.49
CA SER A 13 22.39 11.77 -4.66
C SER A 13 21.08 12.52 -4.38
N VAL A 14 19.99 12.13 -5.04
CA VAL A 14 18.67 12.76 -4.96
C VAL A 14 17.59 11.83 -4.45
N THR A 15 16.49 12.40 -3.96
CA THR A 15 15.31 11.61 -3.60
C THR A 15 14.64 11.06 -4.85
N GLN A 16 14.54 9.73 -4.94
CA GLN A 16 13.90 9.02 -6.04
C GLN A 16 12.37 9.04 -5.88
N TRP A 17 11.74 10.06 -6.45
CA TRP A 17 10.28 10.23 -6.37
C TRP A 17 9.54 9.19 -7.25
N PRO A 18 8.32 8.77 -6.88
CA PRO A 18 7.51 7.91 -7.74
C PRO A 18 7.41 8.42 -9.20
N PRO A 19 7.56 7.56 -10.22
CA PRO A 19 7.61 8.00 -11.62
C PRO A 19 6.41 8.82 -12.08
N PHE A 20 5.23 8.65 -11.47
CA PHE A 20 4.06 9.47 -11.79
C PHE A 20 4.25 10.96 -11.46
N LEU A 21 5.04 11.31 -10.43
CA LEU A 21 5.38 12.71 -10.11
C LEU A 21 6.43 13.28 -11.07
N LEU A 22 7.19 12.39 -11.71
CA LEU A 22 8.29 12.72 -12.62
C LEU A 22 7.87 12.61 -14.10
N ALA A 23 6.58 12.37 -14.37
CA ALA A 23 6.04 12.29 -15.72
C ALA A 23 6.34 13.57 -16.52
N SER A 24 6.74 13.41 -17.78
CA SER A 24 7.18 14.49 -18.70
C SER A 24 8.36 15.34 -18.24
N LYS A 25 8.96 15.10 -17.07
CA LYS A 25 10.03 15.97 -16.56
C LYS A 25 11.30 15.87 -17.39
N ILE A 26 11.67 14.67 -17.87
CA ILE A 26 12.82 14.51 -18.78
C ILE A 26 12.57 15.14 -20.16
N PRO A 27 11.44 14.86 -20.86
CA PRO A 27 11.11 15.58 -22.09
C PRO A 27 11.14 17.11 -21.93
N MET A 28 10.57 17.63 -20.84
CA MET A 28 10.59 19.07 -20.56
C MET A 28 12.02 19.58 -20.32
N ALA A 29 12.88 18.82 -19.63
CA ALA A 29 14.29 19.17 -19.46
C ALA A 29 15.05 19.20 -20.80
N LEU A 30 14.75 18.28 -21.72
CA LEU A 30 15.32 18.27 -23.08
C LEU A 30 14.87 19.50 -23.89
N ASP A 31 13.60 19.91 -23.78
CA ASP A 31 13.10 21.13 -24.42
C ASP A 31 13.76 22.40 -23.83
N ILE A 32 13.97 22.44 -22.51
CA ILE A 32 14.72 23.51 -21.86
C ILE A 32 16.15 23.55 -22.40
N ALA A 33 16.83 22.40 -22.47
CA ALA A 33 18.19 22.26 -22.95
C ALA A 33 18.33 22.75 -24.41
N LYS A 34 17.38 22.41 -25.28
CA LYS A 34 17.32 22.89 -26.67
C LYS A 34 17.13 24.40 -26.79
N SER A 35 16.43 25.02 -25.83
CA SER A 35 16.15 26.45 -25.85
C SER A 35 17.32 27.33 -25.35
N VAL A 36 18.19 26.79 -24.49
CA VAL A 36 19.27 27.56 -23.85
C VAL A 36 20.57 27.43 -24.64
N LYS A 37 21.06 28.56 -25.20
CA LYS A 37 22.20 28.55 -26.14
C LYS A 37 23.50 29.15 -25.60
N LYS A 38 23.49 29.89 -24.48
CA LYS A 38 24.63 30.73 -24.09
C LYS A 38 25.02 30.78 -22.61
N ARG A 39 24.13 30.44 -21.68
CA ARG A 39 24.39 30.64 -20.24
C ARG A 39 23.93 29.44 -19.42
N ASP A 40 24.87 28.79 -18.74
CA ASP A 40 24.63 27.69 -17.80
C ASP A 40 23.74 28.11 -16.63
N GLU A 41 23.92 29.34 -16.13
CA GLU A 41 23.07 29.90 -15.06
C GLU A 41 21.58 29.89 -15.45
N GLU A 42 21.27 30.17 -16.71
CA GLU A 42 19.89 30.18 -17.21
C GLU A 42 19.34 28.75 -17.32
N LEU A 43 20.16 27.80 -17.76
CA LEU A 43 19.80 26.38 -17.80
C LEU A 43 19.48 25.87 -16.39
N LEU A 44 20.39 26.10 -15.44
CA LEU A 44 20.24 25.65 -14.07
C LEU A 44 19.04 26.30 -13.38
N ARG A 45 18.82 27.60 -13.61
CA ARG A 45 17.65 28.34 -13.07
C ARG A 45 16.33 27.77 -13.58
N ARG A 46 16.24 27.42 -14.87
CA ARG A 46 15.03 26.83 -15.46
C ARG A 46 14.79 25.40 -14.98
N ILE A 47 15.83 24.57 -14.92
CA ILE A 47 15.72 23.19 -14.40
C ILE A 47 15.30 23.22 -12.91
N LYS A 48 15.87 24.12 -12.10
CA LYS A 48 15.55 24.25 -10.68
C LYS A 48 14.24 24.97 -10.37
N GLN A 49 13.56 25.53 -11.37
CA GLN A 49 12.25 26.15 -11.17
C GLN A 49 11.21 25.14 -10.65
N ASP A 50 11.30 23.90 -11.11
CA ASP A 50 10.55 22.75 -10.59
C ASP A 50 11.51 21.75 -9.93
N PRO A 51 11.46 21.56 -8.60
CA PRO A 51 12.32 20.60 -7.91
C PRO A 51 12.23 19.18 -8.50
N TYR A 52 11.07 18.76 -9.01
CA TYR A 52 10.89 17.44 -9.62
C TYR A 52 11.65 17.29 -10.93
N THR A 53 11.77 18.35 -11.73
CA THR A 53 12.60 18.35 -12.94
C THR A 53 14.06 18.19 -12.59
N TYR A 54 14.54 18.91 -11.58
CA TYR A 54 15.91 18.75 -11.10
C TYR A 54 16.18 17.32 -10.60
N TYR A 55 15.31 16.76 -9.76
CA TYR A 55 15.45 15.39 -9.26
C TYR A 55 15.44 14.36 -10.39
N ALA A 56 14.52 14.47 -11.35
CA ALA A 56 14.45 13.56 -12.48
C ALA A 56 15.73 13.58 -13.32
N VAL A 57 16.29 14.76 -13.61
CA VAL A 57 17.51 14.90 -14.43
C VAL A 57 18.71 14.25 -13.74
N ILE A 58 18.93 14.53 -12.45
CA ILE A 58 20.05 13.94 -11.71
C ILE A 58 19.89 12.43 -11.58
N GLU A 59 18.68 11.97 -11.19
CA GLU A 59 18.39 10.54 -11.09
C GLU A 59 18.60 9.81 -12.42
N CYS A 60 18.14 10.39 -13.52
CA CYS A 60 18.29 9.83 -14.86
C CYS A 60 19.78 9.67 -15.22
N TYR A 61 20.60 10.67 -14.92
CA TYR A 61 22.03 10.66 -15.20
C TYR A 61 22.77 9.61 -14.36
N GLU A 62 22.57 9.61 -13.04
CA GLU A 62 23.26 8.68 -12.13
C GLU A 62 22.83 7.22 -12.38
N THR A 63 21.53 6.98 -12.57
CA THR A 63 21.01 5.63 -12.86
C THR A 63 21.52 5.12 -14.20
N LEU A 64 21.63 5.99 -15.21
CA LEU A 64 22.18 5.62 -16.51
C LEU A 64 23.66 5.24 -16.39
N LEU A 65 24.46 6.02 -15.66
CA LEU A 65 25.87 5.69 -15.43
C LEU A 65 26.02 4.34 -14.73
N ASP A 66 25.24 4.09 -13.67
CA ASP A 66 25.26 2.83 -12.93
C ASP A 66 24.95 1.62 -13.84
N ILE A 67 23.92 1.75 -14.69
CA ILE A 67 23.57 0.74 -15.70
C ILE A 67 24.72 0.55 -16.70
N LEU A 68 25.33 1.63 -17.20
CA LEU A 68 26.44 1.54 -18.16
C LEU A 68 27.67 0.86 -17.56
N TYR A 69 28.10 1.25 -16.35
CA TYR A 69 29.22 0.61 -15.66
C TYR A 69 28.96 -0.87 -15.36
N SER A 70 27.70 -1.22 -15.07
CA SER A 70 27.32 -2.61 -14.82
C SER A 70 27.33 -3.49 -16.08
N LEU A 71 27.14 -2.89 -17.26
CA LEU A 71 27.09 -3.60 -18.55
C LEU A 71 28.46 -3.76 -19.21
N ILE A 72 29.41 -2.87 -18.95
CA ILE A 72 30.71 -2.89 -19.61
C ILE A 72 31.66 -3.82 -18.86
N ALA A 73 32.12 -4.89 -19.53
CA ALA A 73 33.08 -5.82 -18.95
C ALA A 73 34.55 -5.39 -19.16
N GLU A 74 34.85 -4.74 -20.29
CA GLU A 74 36.22 -4.36 -20.66
C GLU A 74 36.65 -3.02 -20.05
N THR A 75 37.83 -3.01 -19.42
CA THR A 75 38.41 -1.79 -18.83
C THR A 75 38.71 -0.70 -19.87
N SER A 76 39.03 -1.07 -21.11
CA SER A 76 39.23 -0.14 -22.23
C SER A 76 37.95 0.62 -22.58
N ASP A 77 36.81 -0.07 -22.65
CA ASP A 77 35.49 0.53 -22.87
C ASP A 77 35.06 1.38 -21.68
N MET A 78 35.37 0.95 -20.46
CA MET A 78 35.06 1.71 -19.25
C MET A 78 35.78 3.06 -19.24
N LYS A 79 37.03 3.12 -19.72
CA LYS A 79 37.78 4.38 -19.91
C LYS A 79 37.15 5.35 -20.90
N VAL A 80 36.34 4.88 -21.85
CA VAL A 80 35.59 5.76 -22.76
C VAL A 80 34.50 6.48 -21.96
N VAL A 81 33.75 5.73 -21.15
CA VAL A 81 32.71 6.30 -20.28
C VAL A 81 33.31 7.23 -19.24
N ASP A 82 34.44 6.87 -18.63
CA ASP A 82 35.15 7.71 -17.66
C ASP A 82 35.56 9.06 -18.28
N ARG A 83 36.16 9.06 -19.48
CA ARG A 83 36.55 10.30 -20.18
C ARG A 83 35.36 11.21 -20.49
N ILE A 84 34.22 10.64 -20.89
CA ILE A 84 32.98 11.38 -21.11
C ILE A 84 32.47 11.98 -19.80
N ARG A 85 32.42 11.18 -18.72
CA ARG A 85 31.99 11.62 -17.39
C ARG A 85 32.87 12.74 -16.87
N GLU A 86 34.18 12.58 -16.89
CA GLU A 86 35.16 13.56 -16.42
C GLU A 86 35.02 14.90 -17.17
N SER A 87 34.89 14.84 -18.50
CA SER A 87 34.68 16.06 -19.31
C SER A 87 33.36 16.76 -18.98
N LEU A 88 32.29 16.00 -18.70
CA LEU A 88 31.01 16.56 -18.31
C LEU A 88 31.09 17.21 -16.93
N GLU A 89 31.66 16.52 -15.94
CA GLU A 89 31.83 17.00 -14.57
C GLU A 89 32.72 18.26 -14.51
N GLU A 90 33.83 18.27 -15.25
CA GLU A 90 34.71 19.44 -15.37
C GLU A 90 33.96 20.64 -15.98
N SER A 91 33.16 20.41 -17.03
CA SER A 91 32.39 21.45 -17.68
C SER A 91 31.28 22.01 -16.77
N ILE A 92 30.62 21.15 -15.98
CA ILE A 92 29.66 21.57 -14.95
C ILE A 92 30.35 22.39 -13.86
N HIS A 93 31.52 21.95 -13.38
CA HIS A 93 32.31 22.66 -12.37
C HIS A 93 32.75 24.04 -12.85
N ASN A 94 33.22 24.12 -14.10
CA ASN A 94 33.67 25.35 -14.75
C ASN A 94 32.53 26.23 -15.28
N GLN A 95 31.27 25.83 -15.11
CA GLN A 95 30.07 26.52 -15.60
C GLN A 95 30.13 26.80 -17.12
N SER A 96 30.58 25.82 -17.88
CA SER A 96 30.74 25.90 -19.33
C SER A 96 30.04 24.81 -20.12
N LEU A 97 29.05 24.13 -19.53
CA LEU A 97 28.31 23.02 -20.12
C LEU A 97 27.68 23.39 -21.47
N VAL A 98 26.97 24.52 -21.57
CA VAL A 98 26.33 24.96 -22.83
C VAL A 98 27.38 25.38 -23.87
N ARG A 99 28.57 25.77 -23.41
CA ARG A 99 29.70 26.12 -24.28
C ARG A 99 30.40 24.88 -24.81
N ASP A 100 30.58 23.84 -24.00
CA ASP A 100 31.40 22.69 -24.35
C ASP A 100 30.57 21.55 -24.98
N PHE A 101 29.25 21.53 -24.76
CA PHE A 101 28.31 20.52 -25.27
C PHE A 101 27.17 21.15 -26.09
N ARG A 102 26.74 20.47 -27.16
CA ARG A 102 25.56 20.78 -27.99
C ARG A 102 24.31 20.17 -27.36
N LEU A 103 23.76 20.87 -26.37
CA LEU A 103 22.62 20.36 -25.60
C LEU A 103 21.33 20.22 -26.43
N ASP A 104 21.23 20.90 -27.56
CA ASP A 104 20.14 20.75 -28.53
C ASP A 104 20.10 19.36 -29.19
N GLU A 105 21.21 18.63 -29.20
CA GLU A 105 21.33 17.27 -29.75
C GLU A 105 21.08 16.17 -28.70
N LEU A 106 20.82 16.51 -27.43
CA LEU A 106 20.54 15.52 -26.37
C LEU A 106 19.32 14.63 -26.67
N HIS A 107 18.36 15.13 -27.45
CA HIS A 107 17.17 14.38 -27.85
C HIS A 107 17.51 13.11 -28.65
N LEU A 108 18.66 13.08 -29.35
CA LEU A 108 19.14 11.91 -30.10
C LEU A 108 19.42 10.70 -29.18
N LEU A 109 19.80 10.96 -27.92
CA LEU A 109 20.11 9.92 -26.95
C LEU A 109 18.86 9.28 -26.34
N SER A 110 17.78 10.05 -26.16
CA SER A 110 16.57 9.56 -25.48
C SER A 110 15.99 8.32 -26.16
N ASP A 111 15.92 8.32 -27.50
CA ASP A 111 15.40 7.19 -28.26
C ASP A 111 16.36 5.99 -28.25
N LYS A 112 17.67 6.24 -28.24
CA LYS A 112 18.70 5.19 -28.13
C LYS A 112 18.65 4.51 -26.76
N PHE A 113 18.58 5.27 -25.68
CA PHE A 113 18.46 4.72 -24.33
C PHE A 113 17.15 3.98 -24.10
N ASN A 114 16.02 4.47 -24.62
CA ASN A 114 14.76 3.75 -24.52
C ASN A 114 14.82 2.38 -25.24
N LYS A 115 15.45 2.32 -26.42
CA LYS A 115 15.70 1.06 -27.13
C LYS A 115 16.62 0.13 -26.34
N LEU A 116 17.69 0.67 -25.75
CA LEU A 116 18.65 -0.08 -24.94
C LEU A 116 17.95 -0.75 -23.75
N LEU A 117 17.19 0.04 -22.98
CA LEU A 117 16.46 -0.44 -21.81
C LEU A 117 15.38 -1.45 -22.18
N SER A 118 14.74 -1.30 -23.34
CA SER A 118 13.75 -2.27 -23.82
C SER A 118 14.39 -3.62 -24.12
N LEU A 119 15.54 -3.62 -24.83
CA LEU A 119 16.29 -4.84 -25.11
C LEU A 119 16.78 -5.53 -23.82
N LEU A 120 17.30 -4.76 -22.86
CA LEU A 120 17.76 -5.29 -21.57
C LEU A 120 16.64 -5.96 -20.76
N LEU A 121 15.41 -5.43 -20.83
CA LEU A 121 14.26 -5.97 -20.12
C LEU A 121 13.62 -7.19 -20.80
N GLU A 122 13.93 -7.41 -22.09
CA GLU A 122 13.48 -8.54 -22.92
C GLU A 122 14.44 -9.74 -22.90
N ILE A 123 15.59 -9.65 -22.23
CA ILE A 123 16.49 -10.79 -22.05
C ILE A 123 15.88 -11.74 -21.03
N GLU A 124 15.51 -12.94 -21.47
CA GLU A 124 15.03 -14.03 -20.61
C GLU A 124 16.22 -14.68 -19.88
N GLN A 125 16.03 -15.07 -18.62
CA GLN A 125 17.11 -15.53 -17.74
C GLN A 125 17.83 -16.81 -18.22
N GLU A 126 17.27 -17.55 -19.18
CA GLU A 126 17.75 -18.88 -19.59
C GLU A 126 18.31 -18.96 -21.01
N GLY A 127 18.31 -17.87 -21.79
CA GLY A 127 18.75 -17.88 -23.20
C GLY A 127 19.96 -16.99 -23.48
N ASN A 128 21.07 -17.59 -23.96
CA ASN A 128 22.20 -16.84 -24.49
C ASN A 128 21.84 -16.27 -25.88
N ASP A 129 21.10 -15.15 -25.91
CA ASP A 129 20.64 -14.52 -27.15
C ASP A 129 21.74 -13.66 -27.77
N THR A 130 22.68 -14.31 -28.45
CA THR A 130 23.83 -13.67 -29.12
C THR A 130 23.39 -12.54 -30.07
N ALA A 131 22.19 -12.62 -30.66
CA ALA A 131 21.69 -11.58 -31.55
C ALA A 131 21.33 -10.30 -30.77
N LYS A 132 20.66 -10.43 -29.62
CA LYS A 132 20.38 -9.28 -28.73
C LYS A 132 21.66 -8.66 -28.17
N MET A 133 22.68 -9.46 -27.86
CA MET A 133 23.98 -8.95 -27.39
C MET A 133 24.64 -8.06 -28.43
N THR A 134 24.72 -8.51 -29.68
CA THR A 134 25.24 -7.70 -30.78
C THR A 134 24.43 -6.42 -30.98
N GLN A 135 23.10 -6.48 -30.82
CA GLN A 135 22.25 -5.28 -30.88
C GLN A 135 22.55 -4.30 -29.74
N ILE A 136 22.73 -4.79 -28.51
CA ILE A 136 23.09 -3.96 -27.36
C ILE A 136 24.47 -3.33 -27.57
N ALA A 137 25.47 -4.10 -28.01
CA ALA A 137 26.81 -3.62 -28.28
C ALA A 137 26.81 -2.50 -29.34
N ASN A 138 26.12 -2.73 -30.46
CA ASN A 138 25.96 -1.71 -31.51
C ASN A 138 25.25 -0.45 -30.98
N LEU A 139 24.25 -0.62 -30.12
CA LEU A 139 23.51 0.51 -29.57
C LEU A 139 24.33 1.32 -28.55
N LEU A 140 25.16 0.65 -27.75
CA LEU A 140 26.14 1.31 -26.88
C LEU A 140 27.17 2.07 -27.70
N GLN A 141 27.72 1.44 -28.75
CA GLN A 141 28.66 2.09 -29.66
C GLN A 141 28.04 3.32 -30.32
N ASP A 142 26.86 3.19 -30.94
CA ASP A 142 26.10 4.30 -31.53
C ASP A 142 25.89 5.44 -30.52
N THR A 143 25.56 5.10 -29.28
CA THR A 143 25.31 6.08 -28.21
C THR A 143 26.58 6.85 -27.87
N MET A 144 27.71 6.17 -27.73
CA MET A 144 29.00 6.81 -27.44
C MET A 144 29.49 7.63 -28.63
N GLU A 145 29.23 7.20 -29.87
CA GLU A 145 29.50 7.97 -31.08
C GLU A 145 28.67 9.26 -31.11
N ILE A 146 27.37 9.20 -30.84
CA ILE A 146 26.53 10.41 -30.75
C ILE A 146 27.04 11.35 -29.65
N ILE A 147 27.40 10.83 -28.47
CA ILE A 147 27.92 11.67 -27.38
C ILE A 147 29.22 12.37 -27.82
N THR A 148 30.17 11.63 -28.38
CA THR A 148 31.51 12.15 -28.68
C THR A 148 31.59 12.97 -29.96
N GLN A 149 30.77 12.67 -30.97
CA GLN A 149 30.80 13.32 -32.27
C GLN A 149 29.73 14.40 -32.43
N ASP A 150 28.52 14.18 -31.90
CA ASP A 150 27.37 15.07 -32.09
C ASP A 150 27.09 15.97 -30.89
N ILE A 151 27.42 15.54 -29.67
CA ILE A 151 27.10 16.34 -28.46
C ILE A 151 28.33 17.08 -27.96
N MET A 152 29.46 16.40 -27.76
CA MET A 152 30.71 17.02 -27.33
C MET A 152 31.33 17.86 -28.45
N LYS A 153 31.69 19.12 -28.18
CA LYS A 153 32.41 19.93 -29.19
C LYS A 153 33.87 19.54 -29.34
N ASN A 154 34.48 19.00 -28.28
CA ASN A 154 35.88 18.54 -28.23
C ASN A 154 36.01 17.02 -28.02
N GLY A 155 35.00 16.22 -28.40
CA GLY A 155 35.01 14.76 -28.18
C GLY A 155 35.85 13.94 -29.17
N GLN A 156 36.43 14.59 -30.19
CA GLN A 156 37.20 13.94 -31.24
C GLN A 156 38.43 13.22 -30.65
N GLY A 157 38.49 11.90 -30.83
CA GLY A 157 39.60 11.07 -30.35
C GLY A 157 39.34 10.30 -29.06
N ILE A 158 38.23 10.53 -28.35
CA ILE A 158 37.86 9.74 -27.15
C ILE A 158 37.69 8.25 -27.49
N LEU A 159 37.10 7.95 -28.65
CA LEU A 159 36.89 6.60 -29.16
C LEU A 159 38.12 6.00 -29.87
N LYS A 160 39.19 6.77 -30.07
CA LYS A 160 40.39 6.27 -30.76
C LYS A 160 41.27 5.53 -29.75
N ASP A 161 41.37 4.22 -29.92
CA ASP A 161 42.38 3.39 -29.29
C ASP A 161 43.24 2.75 -30.40
N GLU A 162 44.49 3.22 -30.52
CA GLU A 162 45.40 2.81 -31.60
C GLU A 162 45.84 1.34 -31.49
N ASN A 163 45.57 0.68 -30.36
CA ASN A 163 46.00 -0.69 -30.07
C ASN A 163 44.86 -1.73 -30.07
N ARG A 164 43.69 -1.41 -30.65
CA ARG A 164 42.49 -2.24 -30.49
C ARG A 164 42.21 -3.17 -31.68
N GLU A 165 42.17 -4.47 -31.41
CA GLU A 165 41.81 -5.52 -32.40
C GLU A 165 40.31 -5.91 -32.37
N SER A 166 39.58 -5.54 -31.30
CA SER A 166 38.17 -5.89 -31.09
C SER A 166 37.21 -4.69 -31.26
N GLN A 167 35.95 -4.99 -31.60
CA GLN A 167 34.88 -3.98 -31.67
C GLN A 167 34.60 -3.40 -30.27
N LEU A 168 34.41 -2.08 -30.18
CA LEU A 168 33.99 -1.37 -28.96
C LEU A 168 32.70 -1.99 -28.38
N PHE A 169 32.66 -2.20 -27.07
CA PHE A 169 31.49 -2.72 -26.33
C PHE A 169 31.02 -4.12 -26.74
N ALA A 170 31.85 -4.91 -27.45
CA ALA A 170 31.50 -6.26 -27.87
C ALA A 170 31.32 -7.23 -26.69
N ASN A 171 32.00 -6.97 -25.56
CA ASN A 171 31.95 -7.82 -24.37
C ASN A 171 31.08 -7.17 -23.28
N ILE A 172 29.84 -7.64 -23.18
CA ILE A 172 28.82 -7.12 -22.25
C ILE A 172 28.68 -8.06 -21.05
N ASN A 173 28.71 -7.50 -19.84
CA ASN A 173 28.39 -8.21 -18.62
C ASN A 173 26.86 -8.34 -18.46
N LEU A 174 26.36 -9.57 -18.47
CA LEU A 174 24.94 -9.88 -18.29
C LEU A 174 24.62 -10.48 -16.91
N GLU A 175 25.62 -10.64 -16.03
CA GLU A 175 25.37 -11.14 -14.68
C GLU A 175 24.44 -10.21 -13.90
N SER A 176 24.60 -8.90 -14.09
CA SER A 176 23.79 -7.85 -13.49
C SER A 176 22.29 -7.95 -13.85
N ILE A 177 21.93 -8.55 -14.99
CA ILE A 177 20.52 -8.72 -15.40
C ILE A 177 19.78 -9.71 -14.49
N LYS A 178 20.51 -10.63 -13.83
CA LYS A 178 19.94 -11.59 -12.88
C LYS A 178 19.58 -10.94 -11.54
N ASP A 179 20.15 -9.78 -11.25
CA ASP A 179 19.83 -9.01 -10.05
C ASP A 179 18.49 -8.26 -10.22
N GLU A 180 17.53 -8.57 -9.33
CA GLU A 180 16.22 -7.94 -9.32
C GLU A 180 16.31 -6.44 -9.08
N ALA A 181 17.21 -5.98 -8.18
CA ALA A 181 17.39 -4.56 -7.90
C ALA A 181 17.93 -3.80 -9.11
N TRP A 182 18.86 -4.40 -9.84
CA TRP A 182 19.37 -3.83 -11.09
C TRP A 182 18.29 -3.78 -12.17
N ARG A 183 17.45 -4.81 -12.28
CA ARG A 183 16.32 -4.83 -13.22
C ARG A 183 15.27 -3.77 -12.87
N GLU A 184 15.01 -3.53 -11.59
CA GLU A 184 14.16 -2.42 -11.14
C GLU A 184 14.71 -1.06 -11.59
N LYS A 185 16.03 -0.83 -11.54
CA LYS A 185 16.67 0.39 -12.06
C LYS A 185 16.39 0.57 -13.56
N CYS A 186 16.52 -0.49 -14.35
CA CYS A 186 16.20 -0.46 -15.78
C CYS A 186 14.73 -0.10 -16.06
N VAL A 187 13.79 -0.74 -15.35
CA VAL A 187 12.35 -0.43 -15.45
C VAL A 187 12.11 1.02 -15.08
N ARG A 188 12.69 1.48 -13.98
CA ARG A 188 12.50 2.83 -13.45
C ARG A 188 13.05 3.90 -14.39
N LEU A 189 14.27 3.74 -14.90
CA LEU A 189 14.86 4.67 -15.88
C LEU A 189 14.01 4.73 -17.16
N ARG A 190 13.53 3.58 -17.65
CA ARG A 190 12.63 3.54 -18.81
C ARG A 190 11.35 4.33 -18.54
N LEU A 191 10.77 4.21 -17.34
CA LEU A 191 9.60 4.98 -16.96
C LEU A 191 9.90 6.49 -16.91
N LEU A 192 11.04 6.92 -16.38
CA LEU A 192 11.43 8.35 -16.37
C LEU A 192 11.54 8.94 -17.79
N LEU A 193 12.09 8.17 -18.74
CA LEU A 193 12.27 8.59 -20.13
C LEU A 193 10.96 8.61 -20.92
N THR A 194 10.05 7.66 -20.66
CA THR A 194 8.89 7.40 -21.53
C THR A 194 7.55 7.86 -20.97
N THR A 195 7.44 8.05 -19.67
CA THR A 195 6.16 8.43 -19.03
C THR A 195 5.83 9.88 -19.37
N LYS A 196 4.70 10.07 -20.07
CA LYS A 196 4.16 11.38 -20.39
C LYS A 196 3.04 11.76 -19.43
N GLU A 197 2.73 13.04 -19.32
CA GLU A 197 1.52 13.51 -18.66
C GLU A 197 0.36 13.16 -19.59
N SER A 198 -0.39 12.13 -19.23
CA SER A 198 -1.56 11.69 -19.99
C SER A 198 -2.75 11.54 -19.07
N ALA A 199 -3.91 12.02 -19.53
CA ALA A 199 -5.18 11.76 -18.87
C ALA A 199 -5.50 10.26 -18.75
N ILE A 200 -4.80 9.41 -19.53
CA ILE A 200 -4.87 7.93 -19.42
C ILE A 200 -4.41 7.44 -18.03
N TYR A 201 -3.52 8.16 -17.35
CA TYR A 201 -3.03 7.79 -16.01
C TYR A 201 -3.98 8.21 -14.88
N VAL A 202 -5.03 8.97 -15.18
CA VAL A 202 -6.06 9.31 -14.20
C VAL A 202 -6.94 8.08 -13.97
N PRO A 203 -7.11 7.61 -12.71
CA PRO A 203 -7.94 6.44 -12.44
C PRO A 203 -9.36 6.60 -12.98
N ILE A 204 -9.86 5.59 -13.69
CA ILE A 204 -11.24 5.59 -14.21
C ILE A 204 -12.24 5.58 -13.04
N ASN A 205 -11.95 4.76 -12.02
CA ASN A 205 -12.78 4.62 -10.83
C ASN A 205 -12.93 5.97 -10.11
N LEU A 206 -14.18 6.39 -9.92
CA LEU A 206 -14.52 7.68 -9.32
C LEU A 206 -14.07 7.77 -7.86
N GLU A 207 -14.20 6.67 -7.13
CA GLU A 207 -13.84 6.62 -5.71
C GLU A 207 -12.33 6.72 -5.50
N ALA A 208 -11.53 6.06 -6.36
CA ALA A 208 -10.08 6.19 -6.38
C ALA A 208 -9.65 7.64 -6.67
N ARG A 209 -10.26 8.29 -7.68
CA ARG A 209 -10.03 9.72 -7.95
C ARG A 209 -10.37 10.58 -6.75
N ARG A 210 -11.53 10.36 -6.12
CA ARG A 210 -11.99 11.11 -4.97
C ARG A 210 -11.02 10.96 -3.80
N ARG A 211 -10.63 9.74 -3.45
CA ARG A 211 -9.67 9.43 -2.37
C ARG A 211 -8.31 10.06 -2.63
N MET A 212 -7.75 9.88 -3.82
CA MET A 212 -6.46 10.48 -4.20
C MET A 212 -6.50 12.00 -4.17
N THR A 213 -7.56 12.60 -4.73
CA THR A 213 -7.74 14.07 -4.72
C THR A 213 -7.90 14.59 -3.29
N PHE A 214 -8.68 13.90 -2.46
CA PHE A 214 -8.88 14.26 -1.06
C PHE A 214 -7.55 14.21 -0.28
N PHE A 215 -6.81 13.12 -0.42
CA PHE A 215 -5.51 12.95 0.21
C PHE A 215 -4.51 14.01 -0.26
N ALA A 216 -4.35 14.19 -1.57
CA ALA A 216 -3.45 15.20 -2.13
C ALA A 216 -3.77 16.61 -1.60
N ASN A 217 -5.05 17.01 -1.61
CA ASN A 217 -5.47 18.31 -1.07
C ASN A 217 -5.20 18.42 0.44
N SER A 218 -5.39 17.33 1.18
CA SER A 218 -5.17 17.33 2.62
C SER A 218 -3.69 17.49 3.01
N LEU A 219 -2.75 17.08 2.15
CA LEU A 219 -1.31 17.28 2.38
C LEU A 219 -0.91 18.76 2.35
N PHE A 220 -1.66 19.61 1.64
CA PHE A 220 -1.45 21.05 1.60
C PHE A 220 -2.15 21.81 2.74
N MET A 221 -2.82 21.10 3.65
CA MET A 221 -3.38 21.72 4.85
C MET A 221 -2.25 22.11 5.81
N LYS A 222 -2.47 23.17 6.59
CA LYS A 222 -1.58 23.50 7.71
C LYS A 222 -1.72 22.43 8.79
N MET A 223 -0.73 21.56 8.90
CA MET A 223 -0.63 20.50 9.89
C MET A 223 0.59 20.74 10.79
N PRO A 224 0.55 20.36 12.08
CA PRO A 224 1.70 20.41 12.96
C PRO A 224 2.72 19.37 12.49
N ARG A 225 4.00 19.60 12.82
CA ARG A 225 5.06 18.65 12.48
C ARG A 225 4.89 17.41 13.36
N ALA A 226 4.72 16.25 12.74
CA ALA A 226 4.60 15.00 13.48
C ALA A 226 5.95 14.63 14.16
N PRO A 227 5.93 14.19 15.43
CA PRO A 227 7.08 13.60 16.09
C PRO A 227 7.37 12.20 15.53
N GLN A 228 8.53 11.66 15.89
CA GLN A 228 8.84 10.25 15.64
C GLN A 228 7.78 9.34 16.29
N VAL A 229 7.53 8.15 15.71
CA VAL A 229 6.54 7.21 16.24
C VAL A 229 6.86 6.82 17.69
N SER A 230 8.14 6.71 18.07
CA SER A 230 8.55 6.44 19.45
C SER A 230 8.08 7.52 20.44
N SER A 231 7.97 8.78 19.98
CA SER A 231 7.72 9.96 20.81
C SER A 231 6.28 10.49 20.70
N MET A 232 5.48 10.00 19.74
CA MET A 232 4.08 10.42 19.62
C MET A 232 3.23 9.93 20.81
N MET A 233 2.09 10.59 21.03
CA MET A 233 1.04 10.07 21.91
C MET A 233 0.57 8.68 21.46
N SER A 234 0.45 7.79 22.44
CA SER A 234 -0.21 6.50 22.23
C SER A 234 -1.73 6.68 22.21
N PHE A 235 -2.44 5.85 21.43
CA PHE A 235 -3.90 5.95 21.34
C PHE A 235 -4.57 4.59 21.13
N SER A 236 -5.85 4.54 21.53
CA SER A 236 -6.71 3.40 21.28
C SER A 236 -7.91 3.78 20.42
N VAL A 237 -8.43 2.81 19.67
CA VAL A 237 -9.76 2.89 19.08
C VAL A 237 -10.69 1.95 19.86
N LEU A 238 -11.93 2.38 20.09
CA LEU A 238 -12.98 1.60 20.75
C LEU A 238 -14.25 1.60 19.90
N THR A 239 -14.70 0.40 19.51
CA THR A 239 -15.89 0.21 18.67
C THR A 239 -16.92 -0.68 19.37
N PRO A 240 -18.20 -0.32 19.43
CA PRO A 240 -19.24 -1.22 19.91
C PRO A 240 -19.56 -2.24 18.82
N TYR A 241 -19.76 -3.50 19.20
CA TYR A 241 -20.26 -4.54 18.32
C TYR A 241 -21.32 -5.34 19.06
N PHE A 242 -22.42 -5.65 18.38
CA PHE A 242 -23.43 -6.51 18.95
C PHE A 242 -23.63 -7.78 18.13
N LYS A 243 -24.36 -7.69 17.02
CA LYS A 243 -24.75 -8.85 16.20
C LYS A 243 -24.74 -8.54 14.71
N GLU A 244 -24.11 -7.44 14.33
CA GLU A 244 -23.87 -7.08 12.95
C GLU A 244 -23.11 -8.21 12.24
N GLU A 245 -23.25 -8.30 10.92
CA GLU A 245 -22.54 -9.33 10.17
C GLU A 245 -21.02 -9.14 10.28
N VAL A 246 -20.30 -10.22 10.57
CA VAL A 246 -18.84 -10.15 10.71
C VAL A 246 -18.18 -10.17 9.34
N LEU A 247 -18.58 -11.15 8.54
CA LEU A 247 -18.09 -11.46 7.20
C LEU A 247 -19.23 -12.15 6.47
N PHE A 248 -19.53 -11.75 5.24
CA PHE A 248 -20.52 -12.44 4.42
C PHE A 248 -20.04 -13.85 4.09
N SER A 249 -20.89 -14.85 4.35
CA SER A 249 -20.61 -16.22 3.91
C SER A 249 -20.93 -16.39 2.43
N ALA A 250 -20.43 -17.47 1.84
CA ALA A 250 -20.81 -17.85 0.47
C ALA A 250 -22.33 -18.01 0.32
N GLU A 251 -23.02 -18.48 1.36
CA GLU A 251 -24.48 -18.61 1.36
C GLU A 251 -25.16 -17.24 1.34
N ASP A 252 -24.70 -16.29 2.16
CA ASP A 252 -25.25 -14.92 2.20
C ASP A 252 -25.10 -14.23 0.84
N LEU A 253 -23.95 -14.42 0.19
CA LEU A 253 -23.65 -13.80 -1.10
C LEU A 253 -24.55 -14.28 -2.25
N HIS A 254 -24.99 -15.54 -2.20
CA HIS A 254 -25.83 -16.16 -3.22
C HIS A 254 -27.30 -16.17 -2.85
N LYS A 255 -27.63 -15.95 -1.57
CA LYS A 255 -29.01 -15.85 -1.10
C LYS A 255 -29.72 -14.71 -1.81
N LYS A 256 -30.84 -15.04 -2.44
CA LYS A 256 -31.69 -14.09 -3.14
C LYS A 256 -32.64 -13.41 -2.15
N ASN A 257 -32.82 -12.10 -2.29
CA ASN A 257 -33.87 -11.35 -1.60
C ASN A 257 -35.26 -11.62 -2.24
N GLU A 258 -36.28 -10.89 -1.79
CA GLU A 258 -37.66 -11.00 -2.29
C GLU A 258 -37.76 -10.73 -3.81
N ASP A 259 -36.89 -9.88 -4.35
CA ASP A 259 -36.81 -9.56 -5.79
C ASP A 259 -35.96 -10.55 -6.61
N GLY A 260 -35.45 -11.61 -5.99
CA GLY A 260 -34.59 -12.59 -6.66
C GLY A 260 -33.13 -12.13 -6.86
N ILE A 261 -32.73 -11.02 -6.24
CA ILE A 261 -31.40 -10.41 -6.36
C ILE A 261 -30.52 -10.87 -5.20
N SER A 262 -29.31 -11.36 -5.51
CA SER A 262 -28.31 -11.70 -4.49
C SER A 262 -27.35 -10.55 -4.20
N ILE A 263 -26.71 -10.55 -3.02
CA ILE A 263 -25.73 -9.53 -2.62
C ILE A 263 -24.58 -9.46 -3.64
N LEU A 264 -24.05 -10.62 -4.04
CA LEU A 264 -22.94 -10.66 -5.00
C LEU A 264 -23.34 -10.07 -6.35
N PHE A 265 -24.52 -10.44 -6.87
CA PHE A 265 -25.00 -9.90 -8.14
C PHE A 265 -25.19 -8.38 -8.06
N TYR A 266 -25.78 -7.90 -6.96
CA TYR A 266 -25.98 -6.47 -6.73
C TYR A 266 -24.65 -5.71 -6.72
N LEU A 267 -23.67 -6.15 -5.92
CA LEU A 267 -22.36 -5.51 -5.82
C LEU A 267 -21.60 -5.49 -7.16
N GLN A 268 -21.67 -6.57 -7.94
CA GLN A 268 -21.08 -6.63 -9.29
C GLN A 268 -21.70 -5.61 -10.25
N LYS A 269 -22.99 -5.29 -10.08
CA LYS A 269 -23.70 -4.33 -10.93
C LYS A 269 -23.40 -2.89 -10.54
N ILE A 270 -23.26 -2.59 -9.25
CA ILE A 270 -23.01 -1.22 -8.79
C ILE A 270 -21.51 -0.85 -8.78
N TYR A 271 -20.60 -1.83 -8.72
CA TYR A 271 -19.14 -1.63 -8.76
C TYR A 271 -18.45 -2.45 -9.88
N PRO A 272 -18.84 -2.28 -11.16
CA PRO A 272 -18.36 -3.13 -12.25
C PRO A 272 -16.86 -2.99 -12.53
N ASP A 273 -16.31 -1.78 -12.39
CA ASP A 273 -14.89 -1.48 -12.54
C ASP A 273 -14.06 -2.03 -11.38
N GLU A 274 -14.53 -1.88 -10.14
CA GLU A 274 -13.85 -2.46 -8.98
C GLU A 274 -13.85 -3.98 -9.00
N TRP A 275 -14.94 -4.58 -9.48
CA TRP A 275 -15.05 -6.02 -9.66
C TRP A 275 -14.07 -6.52 -10.73
N LYS A 276 -13.94 -5.80 -11.85
CA LYS A 276 -12.93 -6.08 -12.88
C LYS A 276 -11.50 -6.02 -12.31
N ASN A 277 -11.18 -4.95 -11.56
CA ASN A 277 -9.86 -4.78 -10.94
C ASN A 277 -9.58 -5.81 -9.85
N PHE A 278 -10.61 -6.24 -9.11
CA PHE A 278 -10.51 -7.35 -8.18
C PHE A 278 -10.21 -8.65 -8.90
N PHE A 279 -10.97 -8.98 -9.95
CA PHE A 279 -10.75 -10.17 -10.77
C PHE A 279 -9.35 -10.22 -11.37
N GLU A 280 -8.84 -9.09 -11.87
CA GLU A 280 -7.48 -8.99 -12.40
C GLU A 280 -6.42 -9.34 -11.35
N ARG A 281 -6.61 -8.91 -10.09
CA ARG A 281 -5.67 -9.18 -8.99
C ARG A 281 -5.69 -10.62 -8.51
N ILE A 282 -6.85 -11.26 -8.49
CA ILE A 282 -6.96 -12.65 -8.06
C ILE A 282 -6.60 -13.63 -9.17
N ARG A 283 -6.50 -13.20 -10.44
CA ARG A 283 -6.10 -14.07 -11.54
C ARG A 283 -4.58 -14.26 -11.56
N PRO A 284 -4.07 -15.49 -11.79
CA PRO A 284 -2.64 -15.71 -11.99
C PRO A 284 -2.12 -14.91 -13.17
N LYS A 285 -0.94 -14.32 -13.01
CA LYS A 285 -0.34 -13.43 -14.02
C LYS A 285 0.45 -14.18 -15.09
N ASP A 286 0.97 -15.37 -14.78
CA ASP A 286 1.79 -16.20 -15.67
C ASP A 286 1.19 -17.61 -15.92
N GLU A 287 1.70 -18.29 -16.95
CA GLU A 287 1.30 -19.65 -17.37
C GLU A 287 1.53 -20.69 -16.26
N GLU A 288 2.62 -20.58 -15.52
CA GLU A 288 3.04 -21.58 -14.54
C GLU A 288 2.19 -21.51 -13.27
N SER A 289 1.96 -20.31 -12.74
CA SER A 289 1.01 -20.01 -11.67
C SER A 289 -0.40 -20.41 -12.08
N ARG A 290 -0.78 -20.22 -13.34
CA ARG A 290 -2.08 -20.67 -13.86
C ARG A 290 -2.17 -22.19 -13.93
N LYS A 291 -1.13 -22.88 -14.38
CA LYS A 291 -1.08 -24.34 -14.43
C LYS A 291 -1.09 -24.94 -13.03
N SER A 292 -0.28 -24.41 -12.11
CA SER A 292 -0.27 -24.77 -10.69
C SER A 292 -1.64 -24.58 -10.03
N MET A 293 -2.29 -23.43 -10.27
CA MET A 293 -3.63 -23.15 -9.76
C MET A 293 -4.68 -24.08 -10.40
N MET A 294 -4.60 -24.37 -11.70
CA MET A 294 -5.51 -25.31 -12.36
C MET A 294 -5.30 -26.76 -11.86
N ASP A 295 -4.07 -27.15 -11.56
CA ASP A 295 -3.74 -28.44 -10.95
C ASP A 295 -4.26 -28.50 -9.51
N GLU A 296 -4.23 -27.40 -8.76
CA GLU A 296 -4.83 -27.28 -7.42
C GLU A 296 -6.36 -27.35 -7.46
N ILE A 297 -7.02 -26.63 -8.38
CA ILE A 297 -8.47 -26.69 -8.61
C ILE A 297 -8.89 -28.10 -9.02
N SER A 298 -8.13 -28.74 -9.92
CA SER A 298 -8.38 -30.11 -10.37
C SER A 298 -8.22 -31.12 -9.22
N ARG A 299 -7.20 -30.96 -8.37
CA ARG A 299 -7.02 -31.76 -7.14
C ARG A 299 -8.17 -31.54 -6.16
N TRP A 300 -8.60 -30.30 -5.95
CA TRP A 300 -9.72 -29.95 -5.07
C TRP A 300 -11.04 -30.57 -5.55
N ALA A 301 -11.32 -30.52 -6.85
CA ALA A 301 -12.49 -31.15 -7.46
C ALA A 301 -12.48 -32.68 -7.30
N SER A 302 -11.30 -33.31 -7.41
CA SER A 302 -11.09 -34.74 -7.20
C SER A 302 -11.31 -35.18 -5.75
N TYR A 303 -10.81 -34.42 -4.77
CA TYR A 303 -10.97 -34.71 -3.33
C TYR A 303 -12.44 -34.68 -2.85
N ARG A 304 -13.27 -33.75 -3.36
CA ARG A 304 -14.73 -33.77 -3.10
C ARG A 304 -15.46 -34.88 -3.86
N GLY A 305 -14.94 -35.29 -5.02
CA GLY A 305 -15.47 -36.44 -5.76
C GLY A 305 -15.31 -37.77 -5.02
N GLN A 306 -14.29 -37.89 -4.17
CA GLN A 306 -14.02 -39.08 -3.36
C GLN A 306 -14.82 -39.12 -2.05
N THR A 307 -15.03 -37.98 -1.38
CA THR A 307 -15.82 -37.89 -0.13
C THR A 307 -17.33 -38.02 -0.35
N ALA A 308 -17.83 -37.86 -1.57
CA ALA A 308 -19.23 -38.11 -1.93
C ALA A 308 -19.56 -39.59 -2.27
N LYS A 309 -18.56 -40.50 -2.27
CA LYS A 309 -18.77 -41.93 -2.59
C LYS A 309 -19.20 -42.82 -1.41
N THR A 310 -19.37 -42.28 -0.21
CA THR A 310 -19.83 -43.03 0.98
C THR A 310 -21.34 -42.93 1.25
N GLY A 311 -22.11 -42.24 0.40
CA GLY A 311 -23.57 -42.30 0.38
C GLY A 311 -24.08 -43.15 -0.77
N LYS A 312 -24.96 -44.12 -0.48
CA LYS A 312 -25.58 -45.08 -1.42
C LYS A 312 -25.76 -44.54 -2.85
N VAL A 313 -25.18 -45.29 -3.80
CA VAL A 313 -25.33 -45.12 -5.24
C VAL A 313 -26.80 -45.23 -5.63
N THR A 314 -27.40 -44.12 -6.06
CA THR A 314 -28.51 -44.15 -7.02
C THR A 314 -27.96 -43.62 -8.33
N ASN A 315 -27.95 -44.49 -9.34
CA ASN A 315 -27.62 -44.13 -10.71
C ASN A 315 -28.65 -43.15 -11.25
N SER A 316 -28.31 -41.87 -11.30
CA SER A 316 -28.87 -40.93 -12.26
C SER A 316 -27.75 -40.11 -12.88
N THR A 317 -27.83 -40.12 -14.20
CA THR A 317 -26.92 -39.62 -15.23
C THR A 317 -26.79 -38.10 -15.18
N GLU A 318 -25.61 -37.62 -15.60
CA GLU A 318 -25.27 -36.22 -15.96
C GLU A 318 -25.32 -35.18 -14.82
N ARG A 319 -24.19 -34.99 -14.14
CA ARG A 319 -23.90 -33.71 -13.49
C ARG A 319 -23.48 -32.72 -14.58
N PRO A 320 -24.10 -31.53 -14.71
CA PRO A 320 -23.69 -30.54 -15.70
C PRO A 320 -22.23 -30.14 -15.44
N LYS A 321 -21.38 -30.18 -16.47
CA LYS A 321 -20.08 -29.53 -16.44
C LYS A 321 -20.32 -28.04 -16.20
N LEU A 322 -19.94 -27.52 -15.03
CA LEU A 322 -19.97 -26.09 -14.76
C LEU A 322 -19.01 -25.37 -15.72
N ASP A 323 -19.33 -24.14 -16.09
CA ASP A 323 -18.43 -23.26 -16.83
C ASP A 323 -17.10 -23.12 -16.04
N PRO A 324 -15.92 -23.24 -16.66
CA PRO A 324 -14.62 -23.02 -16.00
C PRO A 324 -14.55 -21.71 -15.19
N LYS A 325 -15.31 -20.68 -15.58
CA LYS A 325 -15.43 -19.42 -14.85
C LYS A 325 -16.13 -19.59 -13.49
N ASP A 326 -17.12 -20.47 -13.40
CA ASP A 326 -17.87 -20.74 -12.18
C ASP A 326 -17.06 -21.58 -11.19
N GLU A 327 -16.22 -22.50 -11.69
CA GLU A 327 -15.29 -23.26 -10.85
C GLU A 327 -14.20 -22.38 -10.25
N PHE A 328 -13.63 -21.46 -11.04
CA PHE A 328 -12.67 -20.47 -10.55
C PHE A 328 -13.28 -19.58 -9.46
N LEU A 329 -14.49 -19.06 -9.69
CA LEU A 329 -15.20 -18.24 -8.71
C LEU A 329 -15.46 -18.99 -7.40
N LYS A 330 -15.80 -20.28 -7.50
CA LYS A 330 -16.01 -21.14 -6.32
C LYS A 330 -14.72 -21.38 -5.54
N ALA A 331 -13.59 -21.55 -6.23
CA ALA A 331 -12.28 -21.73 -5.59
C ALA A 331 -11.81 -20.45 -4.86
N ARG A 332 -12.22 -19.27 -5.32
CA ARG A 332 -11.84 -17.97 -4.76
C ARG A 332 -12.93 -17.33 -3.89
N MET A 333 -13.84 -18.15 -3.35
CA MET A 333 -14.99 -17.65 -2.61
C MET A 333 -14.63 -16.88 -1.34
N GLU A 334 -13.51 -17.21 -0.69
CA GLU A 334 -13.01 -16.46 0.47
C GLU A 334 -12.60 -15.03 0.10
N ASP A 335 -11.86 -14.85 -1.00
CA ASP A 335 -11.51 -13.53 -1.52
C ASP A 335 -12.74 -12.72 -1.93
N ILE A 336 -13.72 -13.38 -2.55
CA ILE A 336 -14.99 -12.75 -2.95
C ILE A 336 -15.78 -12.33 -1.71
N SER A 337 -15.79 -13.17 -0.67
CA SER A 337 -16.44 -12.89 0.61
C SER A 337 -15.83 -11.68 1.30
N LEU A 338 -14.50 -11.56 1.32
CA LEU A 338 -13.80 -10.38 1.81
C LEU A 338 -14.12 -9.14 0.96
N TRP A 339 -14.02 -9.25 -0.37
CA TRP A 339 -14.31 -8.16 -1.28
C TRP A 339 -15.73 -7.61 -1.09
N ALA A 340 -16.72 -8.50 -0.94
CA ALA A 340 -18.10 -8.12 -0.70
C ALA A 340 -18.28 -7.52 0.70
N SER A 341 -17.66 -8.12 1.73
CA SER A 341 -17.77 -7.65 3.12
C SER A 341 -17.20 -6.24 3.30
N TYR A 342 -16.13 -5.89 2.57
CA TYR A 342 -15.58 -4.53 2.54
C TYR A 342 -16.52 -3.47 1.95
N ARG A 343 -17.59 -3.88 1.25
CA ARG A 343 -18.60 -2.99 0.67
C ARG A 343 -19.94 -3.05 1.41
N GLY A 344 -20.06 -3.96 2.38
CA GLY A 344 -21.21 -4.08 3.28
C GLY A 344 -20.92 -3.49 4.65
N GLN A 345 -21.96 -3.39 5.49
CA GLN A 345 -21.84 -3.01 6.91
C GLN A 345 -21.38 -4.22 7.73
N THR A 346 -20.08 -4.49 7.68
CA THR A 346 -19.50 -5.65 8.35
C THR A 346 -18.41 -5.26 9.35
N LEU A 347 -18.25 -6.04 10.42
CA LEU A 347 -17.15 -5.86 11.37
C LEU A 347 -15.78 -5.99 10.67
N THR A 348 -15.65 -6.89 9.70
CA THR A 348 -14.42 -7.06 8.91
C THR A 348 -13.98 -5.77 8.21
N ARG A 349 -14.93 -5.02 7.61
CA ARG A 349 -14.63 -3.73 6.96
C ARG A 349 -14.08 -2.73 7.97
N THR A 350 -14.78 -2.56 9.08
CA THR A 350 -14.45 -1.57 10.12
C THR A 350 -13.12 -1.88 10.77
N VAL A 351 -12.88 -3.17 11.09
CA VAL A 351 -11.61 -3.62 11.63
C VAL A 351 -10.47 -3.34 10.68
N ARG A 352 -10.60 -3.72 9.41
CA ARG A 352 -9.58 -3.42 8.40
C ARG A 352 -9.27 -1.92 8.33
N GLY A 353 -10.30 -1.08 8.31
CA GLY A 353 -10.16 0.38 8.30
C GLY A 353 -9.33 0.89 9.46
N MET A 354 -9.71 0.55 10.69
CA MET A 354 -9.01 1.03 11.89
C MET A 354 -7.61 0.46 12.02
N MET A 355 -7.38 -0.77 11.56
CA MET A 355 -6.07 -1.39 11.56
C MET A 355 -5.09 -0.74 10.56
N TYR A 356 -5.57 0.14 9.65
CA TYR A 356 -4.66 0.99 8.89
C TYR A 356 -3.86 1.96 9.75
N TYR A 357 -4.33 2.33 10.95
CA TYR A 357 -3.51 3.10 11.88
C TYR A 357 -2.23 2.34 12.24
N ARG A 358 -2.35 1.09 12.68
CA ARG A 358 -1.20 0.22 12.93
C ARG A 358 -0.29 0.15 11.71
N ARG A 359 -0.85 -0.13 10.54
CA ARG A 359 -0.07 -0.27 9.30
C ARG A 359 0.66 1.02 8.92
N ALA A 360 0.03 2.17 9.10
CA ALA A 360 0.67 3.46 8.85
C ALA A 360 1.82 3.71 9.84
N LEU A 361 1.63 3.38 11.12
CA LEU A 361 2.67 3.51 12.14
C LEU A 361 3.87 2.59 11.86
N GLU A 362 3.66 1.34 11.45
CA GLU A 362 4.74 0.44 11.04
C GLU A 362 5.61 1.05 9.93
N ILE A 363 4.96 1.54 8.87
CA ILE A 363 5.67 2.16 7.73
C ILE A 363 6.43 3.41 8.20
N GLN A 364 5.84 4.17 9.11
CA GLN A 364 6.44 5.38 9.67
C GLN A 364 7.63 5.07 10.61
N CYS A 365 7.59 3.99 11.40
CA CYS A 365 8.72 3.54 12.22
C CYS A 365 9.94 3.25 11.33
N ILE A 366 9.73 2.51 10.23
CA ILE A 366 10.78 2.19 9.26
C ILE A 366 11.37 3.48 8.66
N GLN A 367 10.52 4.46 8.33
CA GLN A 367 10.97 5.73 7.77
C GLN A 367 11.74 6.59 8.77
N ASP A 368 11.29 6.66 10.03
CA ASP A 368 11.95 7.44 11.08
C ASP A 368 13.41 6.96 11.30
N LYS A 369 13.67 5.65 11.16
CA LYS A 369 15.02 5.06 11.22
C LYS A 369 15.88 5.40 10.01
N ASN A 370 15.33 5.33 8.79
CA ASN A 370 16.06 5.67 7.56
C ASN A 370 16.47 7.16 7.51
N GLY A 371 15.70 8.04 8.15
CA GLY A 371 16.09 9.44 8.34
C GLY A 371 17.34 9.60 9.23
N ILE A 372 17.50 8.75 10.25
CA ILE A 372 18.67 8.72 11.15
C ILE A 372 19.87 8.09 10.42
N ALA A 373 19.68 6.98 9.70
CA ALA A 373 20.74 6.36 8.92
C ALA A 373 21.31 7.29 7.83
N LYS A 374 20.50 8.19 7.26
CA LYS A 374 20.99 9.24 6.34
C LYS A 374 21.86 10.31 7.02
N LEU A 375 21.64 10.57 8.31
CA LEU A 375 22.50 11.45 9.12
C LEU A 375 23.77 10.71 9.56
N ASP A 376 23.67 9.43 9.87
CA ASP A 376 24.78 8.58 10.33
C ASP A 376 25.59 7.95 9.19
N HIS A 377 25.15 7.93 7.93
CA HIS A 377 25.98 7.49 6.80
C HIS A 377 27.14 8.43 6.47
N GLN A 378 27.29 9.55 7.19
CA GLN A 378 28.56 10.28 7.26
C GLN A 378 29.57 9.64 8.24
N ARG A 379 29.17 8.61 8.99
CA ARG A 379 29.93 7.90 10.02
C ARG A 379 29.53 6.42 10.08
N THR A 380 30.25 5.61 9.30
CA THR A 380 30.46 4.15 9.44
C THR A 380 29.47 3.17 8.78
N ASN A 381 30.07 2.13 8.18
CA ASN A 381 29.43 0.98 7.56
C ASN A 381 29.30 -0.16 8.58
N SER A 382 28.09 -0.68 8.81
CA SER A 382 27.90 -1.95 9.53
C SER A 382 26.82 -2.82 8.88
N SER A 383 26.95 -4.13 9.15
CA SER A 383 26.63 -5.28 8.31
C SER A 383 25.18 -5.79 8.31
N TYR A 384 24.85 -6.50 7.23
CA TYR A 384 23.58 -7.12 6.81
C TYR A 384 22.94 -8.21 7.71
N GLN A 385 23.31 -8.34 9.00
CA GLN A 385 22.69 -9.31 9.92
C GLN A 385 21.58 -8.71 10.83
N ASP A 386 21.36 -7.39 10.78
CA ASP A 386 20.44 -6.68 11.67
C ASP A 386 18.97 -6.60 11.19
N GLY A 387 18.68 -7.02 9.95
CA GLY A 387 17.38 -6.76 9.31
C GLY A 387 16.16 -7.41 9.99
N GLU A 388 16.31 -8.61 10.54
CA GLU A 388 15.21 -9.37 11.17
C GLU A 388 14.88 -8.81 12.57
N SER A 389 15.91 -8.53 13.39
CA SER A 389 15.74 -7.91 14.72
C SER A 389 15.17 -6.49 14.67
N VAL A 390 15.44 -5.76 13.58
CA VAL A 390 15.00 -4.37 13.40
C VAL A 390 13.52 -4.30 13.03
N ALA A 391 13.03 -5.23 12.21
CA ALA A 391 11.61 -5.33 11.84
C ALA A 391 10.73 -5.68 13.06
N ASP A 392 11.20 -6.58 13.93
CA ASP A 392 10.51 -6.96 15.16
C ASP A 392 10.37 -5.78 16.13
N MET A 393 11.39 -4.92 16.22
CA MET A 393 11.33 -3.70 17.04
C MET A 393 10.34 -2.67 16.47
N ASP A 394 10.26 -2.51 15.14
CA ASP A 394 9.31 -1.58 14.51
C ASP A 394 7.86 -1.98 14.75
N LEU A 395 7.58 -3.29 14.62
CA LEU A 395 6.28 -3.87 14.95
C LEU A 395 5.94 -3.65 16.43
N ALA A 396 6.91 -3.87 17.33
CA ALA A 396 6.71 -3.65 18.76
C ALA A 396 6.38 -2.20 19.10
N ILE A 397 7.06 -1.22 18.48
CA ILE A 397 6.75 0.21 18.69
C ILE A 397 5.33 0.53 18.22
N ALA A 398 4.94 0.06 17.03
CA ALA A 398 3.58 0.27 16.51
C ALA A 398 2.52 -0.34 17.45
N ASP A 399 2.78 -1.55 17.99
CA ASP A 399 1.87 -2.23 18.92
C ASP A 399 1.80 -1.57 20.30
N ILE A 400 2.86 -0.90 20.76
CA ILE A 400 2.84 -0.08 21.97
C ILE A 400 2.03 1.21 21.76
N LYS A 401 2.11 1.80 20.56
CA LYS A 401 1.48 3.10 20.27
C LYS A 401 0.01 3.00 19.88
N PHE A 402 -0.43 1.85 19.37
CA PHE A 402 -1.80 1.68 18.92
C PHE A 402 -2.40 0.36 19.41
N THR A 403 -3.62 0.44 19.96
CA THR A 403 -4.43 -0.74 20.28
C THR A 403 -5.86 -0.53 19.78
N TYR A 404 -6.49 -1.59 19.28
CA TYR A 404 -7.87 -1.53 18.85
C TYR A 404 -8.74 -2.49 19.67
N VAL A 405 -9.73 -1.96 20.38
CA VAL A 405 -10.66 -2.75 21.19
C VAL A 405 -12.04 -2.76 20.54
N VAL A 406 -12.56 -3.94 20.24
CA VAL A 406 -13.96 -4.13 19.85
C VAL A 406 -14.72 -4.69 21.04
N SER A 407 -15.76 -3.97 21.45
CA SER A 407 -16.64 -4.40 22.53
C SER A 407 -17.75 -5.29 21.98
N CYS A 408 -17.50 -6.60 21.96
CA CYS A 408 -18.41 -7.65 21.48
C CYS A 408 -19.01 -8.40 22.67
N GLN A 409 -20.09 -7.88 23.24
CA GLN A 409 -20.69 -8.46 24.46
C GLN A 409 -21.01 -9.96 24.33
N VAL A 410 -21.44 -10.39 23.15
CA VAL A 410 -21.94 -11.75 22.89
C VAL A 410 -20.85 -12.75 22.53
N TYR A 411 -19.57 -12.35 22.42
CA TYR A 411 -18.49 -13.22 21.97
C TYR A 411 -18.38 -14.51 22.79
N GLY A 412 -18.45 -14.39 24.12
CA GLY A 412 -18.40 -15.55 25.04
C GLY A 412 -19.52 -16.56 24.78
N MET A 413 -20.75 -16.07 24.53
CA MET A 413 -21.89 -16.91 24.17
C MET A 413 -21.70 -17.57 22.79
N GLN A 414 -21.18 -16.84 21.81
CA GLN A 414 -20.90 -17.36 20.47
C GLN A 414 -19.84 -18.46 20.48
N LYS A 415 -18.81 -18.31 21.32
CA LYS A 415 -17.73 -19.28 21.49
C LYS A 415 -18.23 -20.66 21.90
N VAL A 416 -19.19 -20.72 22.82
CA VAL A 416 -19.76 -21.96 23.36
C VAL A 416 -21.05 -22.42 22.68
N SER A 417 -21.60 -21.62 21.75
CA SER A 417 -22.84 -21.92 21.06
C SER A 417 -22.73 -23.19 20.20
N LYS A 418 -23.81 -23.98 20.18
CA LYS A 418 -23.99 -25.12 19.26
C LYS A 418 -24.60 -24.72 17.92
N ASP A 419 -25.11 -23.49 17.80
CA ASP A 419 -25.63 -22.97 16.55
C ASP A 419 -24.48 -22.70 15.57
N ALA A 420 -24.60 -23.24 14.35
CA ALA A 420 -23.54 -23.16 13.35
C ALA A 420 -23.23 -21.72 12.91
N LYS A 421 -24.24 -20.83 12.89
CA LYS A 421 -24.03 -19.43 12.49
C LYS A 421 -23.33 -18.65 13.58
N GLU A 422 -23.74 -18.80 14.84
CA GLU A 422 -23.04 -18.17 15.96
C GLU A 422 -21.61 -18.69 16.10
N LYS A 423 -21.39 -20.00 15.87
CA LYS A 423 -20.04 -20.57 15.86
C LYS A 423 -19.19 -20.02 14.72
N ALA A 424 -19.76 -19.82 13.53
CA ALA A 424 -19.09 -19.19 12.39
C ALA A 424 -18.74 -17.72 12.68
N ARG A 425 -19.62 -16.96 13.34
CA ARG A 425 -19.33 -15.58 13.78
C ARG A 425 -18.15 -15.52 14.75
N TYR A 426 -18.13 -16.39 15.75
CA TYR A 426 -16.98 -16.54 16.64
C TYR A 426 -15.69 -16.80 15.87
N LEU A 427 -15.70 -17.76 14.94
CA LEU A 427 -14.51 -18.10 14.13
C LEU A 427 -14.06 -16.93 13.25
N ASN A 428 -14.99 -16.19 12.65
CA ASN A 428 -14.68 -15.02 11.86
C ASN A 428 -14.04 -13.90 12.71
N ILE A 429 -14.56 -13.66 13.93
CA ILE A 429 -13.96 -12.70 14.87
C ILE A 429 -12.56 -13.17 15.32
N LEU A 430 -12.41 -14.46 15.62
CA LEU A 430 -11.11 -15.03 15.96
C LEU A 430 -10.11 -14.83 14.81
N ASN A 431 -10.49 -15.14 13.57
CA ASN A 431 -9.65 -14.93 12.39
C ASN A 431 -9.25 -13.46 12.22
N LEU A 432 -10.14 -12.50 12.55
CA LEU A 432 -9.77 -11.08 12.56
C LEU A 432 -8.72 -10.77 13.63
N MET A 433 -8.82 -11.35 14.83
CA MET A 433 -7.76 -11.20 15.85
C MET A 433 -6.44 -11.81 15.42
N MET A 434 -6.47 -12.92 14.68
CA MET A 434 -5.26 -13.55 14.14
C MET A 434 -4.62 -12.68 13.05
N MET A 435 -5.45 -12.11 12.17
CA MET A 435 -5.01 -11.24 11.09
C MET A 435 -4.45 -9.90 11.59
N TYR A 436 -4.93 -9.42 12.73
CA TYR A 436 -4.63 -8.09 13.26
C TYR A 436 -4.12 -8.14 14.70
N PRO A 437 -2.78 -8.18 14.91
CA PRO A 437 -2.18 -8.39 16.23
C PRO A 437 -2.53 -7.36 17.30
N SER A 438 -2.87 -6.11 16.96
CA SER A 438 -3.32 -5.09 17.93
C SER A 438 -4.83 -5.10 18.19
N LEU A 439 -5.60 -5.97 17.54
CA LEU A 439 -7.03 -6.13 17.78
C LEU A 439 -7.25 -6.93 19.07
N ARG A 440 -8.14 -6.42 19.91
CA ARG A 440 -8.61 -7.06 21.14
C ARG A 440 -10.13 -7.12 21.13
N ILE A 441 -10.67 -8.20 21.64
CA ILE A 441 -12.13 -8.35 21.81
C ILE A 441 -12.43 -8.32 23.30
N ALA A 442 -13.29 -7.39 23.69
CA ALA A 442 -13.85 -7.33 25.03
C ALA A 442 -15.27 -7.90 25.00
N TYR A 443 -15.62 -8.79 25.92
CA TYR A 443 -16.96 -9.37 26.00
C TYR A 443 -17.45 -9.51 27.45
N ILE A 444 -18.73 -9.85 27.60
CA ILE A 444 -19.33 -10.09 28.91
C ILE A 444 -19.45 -11.60 29.12
N ASP A 445 -18.82 -12.09 30.18
CA ASP A 445 -18.93 -13.47 30.63
C ASP A 445 -19.96 -13.55 31.77
N GLU A 446 -20.95 -14.43 31.64
CA GLU A 446 -21.98 -14.68 32.65
C GLU A 446 -21.71 -16.02 33.33
N VAL A 447 -21.41 -15.99 34.62
CA VAL A 447 -21.16 -17.19 35.42
C VAL A 447 -22.29 -17.37 36.43
N GLU A 448 -22.96 -18.51 36.35
CA GLU A 448 -23.96 -18.93 37.33
C GLU A 448 -23.30 -19.82 38.39
N ALA A 449 -23.37 -19.41 39.66
CA ALA A 449 -22.86 -20.20 40.77
C ALA A 449 -23.89 -20.24 41.92
N PRO A 450 -23.99 -21.37 42.65
CA PRO A 450 -24.82 -21.46 43.84
C PRO A 450 -24.24 -20.58 44.95
N ASN A 451 -25.07 -19.71 45.52
CA ASN A 451 -24.72 -18.91 46.68
C ASN A 451 -24.83 -19.75 47.97
N LYS A 452 -24.37 -19.20 49.10
CA LYS A 452 -24.38 -19.85 50.42
C LYS A 452 -25.77 -20.33 50.87
N ASP A 453 -26.83 -19.72 50.35
CA ASP A 453 -28.24 -20.05 50.65
C ASP A 453 -28.87 -21.03 49.64
N GLY A 454 -28.09 -21.58 48.70
CA GLY A 454 -28.57 -22.52 47.68
C GLY A 454 -29.30 -21.88 46.49
N MET A 455 -29.46 -20.55 46.47
CA MET A 455 -29.96 -19.80 45.31
C MET A 455 -28.85 -19.56 44.29
N THR A 456 -29.17 -19.64 42.99
CA THR A 456 -28.23 -19.32 41.91
C THR A 456 -28.00 -17.81 41.83
N GLU A 457 -26.77 -17.36 42.00
CA GLU A 457 -26.37 -15.97 41.81
C GLU A 457 -25.63 -15.81 40.47
N LYS A 458 -26.05 -14.83 39.66
CA LYS A 458 -25.39 -14.49 38.39
C LYS A 458 -24.28 -13.48 38.66
N THR A 459 -23.05 -13.87 38.37
CA THR A 459 -21.90 -12.95 38.38
C THR A 459 -21.49 -12.59 36.95
N TYR A 460 -21.25 -11.30 36.72
CA TYR A 460 -20.87 -10.78 35.42
C TYR A 460 -19.39 -10.38 35.44
N TYR A 461 -18.66 -10.71 34.37
CA TYR A 461 -17.28 -10.30 34.18
C TYR A 461 -17.11 -9.60 32.83
N SER A 462 -16.30 -8.54 32.80
CA SER A 462 -15.76 -8.00 31.56
C SER A 462 -14.44 -8.72 31.28
N VAL A 463 -14.33 -9.36 30.12
CA VAL A 463 -13.19 -10.19 29.74
C VAL A 463 -12.56 -9.65 28.48
N LEU A 464 -11.24 -9.49 28.47
CA LEU A 464 -10.45 -9.09 27.30
C LEU A 464 -9.69 -10.29 26.76
N VAL A 465 -9.81 -10.55 25.46
CA VAL A 465 -9.07 -11.60 24.76
C VAL A 465 -8.26 -11.07 23.58
N LYS A 466 -7.24 -11.83 23.19
CA LYS A 466 -6.49 -11.70 21.93
C LYS A 466 -6.41 -13.05 21.21
N GLY A 467 -6.15 -13.03 19.90
CA GLY A 467 -5.81 -14.23 19.15
C GLY A 467 -4.34 -14.63 19.37
N VAL A 468 -4.08 -15.94 19.50
CA VAL A 468 -2.73 -16.50 19.67
C VAL A 468 -2.57 -17.81 18.88
N GLY A 469 -1.41 -18.01 18.27
CA GLY A 469 -1.11 -19.21 17.48
C GLY A 469 -1.90 -19.20 16.16
N ASP A 470 -2.64 -20.27 15.88
CA ASP A 470 -3.45 -20.38 14.65
C ASP A 470 -4.95 -20.60 14.93
N LYS A 471 -5.37 -20.93 16.17
CA LYS A 471 -6.73 -21.46 16.43
C LYS A 471 -7.33 -21.15 17.81
N TYR A 472 -6.71 -20.33 18.66
CA TYR A 472 -7.25 -20.07 19.99
C TYR A 472 -7.18 -18.61 20.40
N ASP A 473 -8.17 -18.18 21.16
CA ASP A 473 -8.17 -16.92 21.89
C ASP A 473 -7.58 -17.11 23.30
N GLU A 474 -6.76 -16.17 23.74
CA GLU A 474 -6.16 -16.12 25.07
C GLU A 474 -6.82 -15.00 25.88
N GLU A 475 -7.31 -15.32 27.08
CA GLU A 475 -7.79 -14.36 28.07
C GLU A 475 -6.62 -13.57 28.67
N ILE A 476 -6.65 -12.24 28.52
CA ILE A 476 -5.62 -11.34 29.05
C ILE A 476 -6.04 -10.81 30.42
N TYR A 477 -7.29 -10.34 30.52
CA TYR A 477 -7.83 -9.73 31.72
C TYR A 477 -9.27 -10.18 31.93
N ARG A 478 -9.64 -10.34 33.21
CA ARG A 478 -11.01 -10.59 33.66
C ARG A 478 -11.30 -9.70 34.86
N ILE A 479 -12.35 -8.91 34.76
CA ILE A 479 -12.74 -7.93 35.77
C ILE A 479 -14.18 -8.19 36.17
N LYS A 480 -14.42 -8.44 37.46
CA LYS A 480 -15.77 -8.61 38.00
C LYS A 480 -16.53 -7.29 37.91
N LEU A 481 -17.74 -7.34 37.34
CA LEU A 481 -18.64 -6.21 37.22
C LEU A 481 -19.57 -6.12 38.44
N PRO A 482 -20.04 -4.91 38.82
CA PRO A 482 -20.95 -4.73 39.95
C PRO A 482 -22.36 -5.27 39.69
N GLY A 483 -22.68 -5.61 38.44
CA GLY A 483 -23.96 -6.15 38.01
C GLY A 483 -24.01 -6.30 36.48
N LYS A 484 -25.19 -6.58 35.94
CA LYS A 484 -25.41 -6.69 34.50
C LYS A 484 -25.22 -5.31 33.82
N PRO A 485 -24.30 -5.15 32.86
CA PRO A 485 -24.05 -3.86 32.20
C PRO A 485 -25.29 -3.23 31.57
N THR A 486 -26.12 -4.04 30.90
CA THR A 486 -27.35 -3.56 30.22
C THR A 486 -28.40 -2.95 31.16
N ASN A 487 -28.22 -2.98 32.47
CA ASN A 487 -29.14 -2.35 33.42
C ASN A 487 -28.85 -0.84 33.62
N ILE A 488 -27.70 -0.34 33.17
CA ILE A 488 -27.29 1.07 33.32
C ILE A 488 -27.91 1.95 32.23
N GLY A 489 -28.17 1.38 31.05
CA GLY A 489 -28.80 2.07 29.92
C GLY A 489 -28.95 1.16 28.70
N GLU A 490 -29.41 1.74 27.59
CA GLU A 490 -29.57 1.04 26.31
C GLU A 490 -28.70 1.68 25.21
N GLY A 491 -28.33 0.88 24.22
CA GLY A 491 -27.71 1.35 22.98
C GLY A 491 -26.18 1.19 22.91
N LYS A 492 -25.60 1.78 21.86
CA LYS A 492 -24.17 1.65 21.52
C LYS A 492 -23.22 2.11 22.63
N PRO A 493 -23.47 3.23 23.35
CA PRO A 493 -22.59 3.65 24.44
C PRO A 493 -22.48 2.61 25.56
N GLU A 494 -23.60 1.97 25.94
CA GLU A 494 -23.59 0.93 26.97
C GLU A 494 -22.81 -0.31 26.50
N ASN A 495 -22.88 -0.62 25.20
CA ASN A 495 -22.08 -1.68 24.62
C ASN A 495 -20.57 -1.43 24.76
N GLN A 496 -20.10 -0.20 24.96
CA GLN A 496 -18.68 0.13 25.12
C GLN A 496 -18.24 0.29 26.57
N ASN A 497 -19.16 0.59 27.49
CA ASN A 497 -18.86 0.95 28.88
C ASN A 497 -18.02 -0.11 29.60
N HIS A 498 -18.36 -1.39 29.46
CA HIS A 498 -17.60 -2.46 30.12
C HIS A 498 -16.19 -2.65 29.54
N ALA A 499 -15.95 -2.22 28.29
CA ALA A 499 -14.71 -2.41 27.57
C ALA A 499 -13.74 -1.22 27.67
N ILE A 500 -14.22 -0.04 28.08
CA ILE A 500 -13.39 1.18 28.14
C ILE A 500 -12.15 0.99 29.03
N ILE A 501 -12.28 0.20 30.10
CA ILE A 501 -11.19 -0.13 31.05
C ILE A 501 -10.03 -0.87 30.40
N PHE A 502 -10.24 -1.47 29.22
CA PHE A 502 -9.21 -2.17 28.46
C PHE A 502 -8.50 -1.30 27.42
N THR A 503 -8.99 -0.09 27.17
CA THR A 503 -8.31 0.85 26.29
C THR A 503 -7.01 1.35 26.94
N ARG A 504 -6.02 1.68 26.13
CA ARG A 504 -4.68 2.10 26.57
C ARG A 504 -4.20 3.32 25.80
N GLY A 505 -3.28 4.04 26.39
CA GLY A 505 -2.68 5.24 25.81
C GLY A 505 -3.35 6.54 26.24
N GLU A 506 -2.89 7.63 25.64
CA GLU A 506 -3.20 9.01 26.02
C GLU A 506 -4.43 9.56 25.32
N ALA A 507 -4.73 9.05 24.12
CA ALA A 507 -5.93 9.40 23.37
C ALA A 507 -6.83 8.18 23.13
N LEU A 508 -8.14 8.41 23.16
CA LEU A 508 -9.16 7.40 22.86
C LEU A 508 -10.08 7.91 21.76
N GLN A 509 -10.11 7.17 20.64
CA GLN A 509 -11.07 7.39 19.57
C GLN A 509 -12.23 6.40 19.72
N VAL A 510 -13.43 6.92 19.94
CA VAL A 510 -14.65 6.13 20.02
C VAL A 510 -15.38 6.23 18.67
N ILE A 511 -15.67 5.10 18.04
CA ILE A 511 -16.27 5.06 16.69
C ILE A 511 -17.47 4.14 16.63
N ASP A 512 -18.28 4.29 15.58
CA ASP A 512 -19.37 3.39 15.27
C ASP A 512 -18.88 2.18 14.46
N MET A 513 -19.54 1.02 14.61
CA MET A 513 -19.27 -0.16 13.78
C MET A 513 -19.47 0.10 12.29
N ASN A 514 -20.24 1.11 11.92
CA ASN A 514 -20.49 1.43 10.52
C ASN A 514 -19.42 2.32 9.86
N GLN A 515 -18.38 2.72 10.59
CA GLN A 515 -17.30 3.55 10.06
C GLN A 515 -16.17 2.72 9.45
N ASP A 516 -15.42 3.32 8.52
CA ASP A 516 -14.23 2.76 7.90
C ASP A 516 -13.14 3.85 7.95
N ASN A 517 -11.90 3.50 7.62
CA ASN A 517 -10.82 4.47 7.50
C ASN A 517 -9.96 4.15 6.28
N TYR A 518 -9.26 5.16 5.78
CA TYR A 518 -8.37 5.04 4.64
C TYR A 518 -6.93 5.03 5.09
N LEU A 519 -6.11 4.16 4.48
CA LEU A 519 -4.69 4.04 4.82
C LEU A 519 -3.95 5.37 4.67
N GLU A 520 -4.22 6.10 3.60
CA GLU A 520 -3.64 7.40 3.32
C GLU A 520 -3.98 8.45 4.39
N GLU A 521 -5.17 8.38 4.99
CA GLU A 521 -5.58 9.26 6.09
C GLU A 521 -4.95 8.83 7.42
N ALA A 522 -4.75 7.52 7.63
CA ALA A 522 -4.14 6.97 8.83
C ALA A 522 -2.72 7.51 9.09
N PHE A 523 -1.96 7.83 8.04
CA PHE A 523 -0.62 8.44 8.16
C PHE A 523 -0.60 9.78 8.91
N LYS A 524 -1.74 10.50 8.93
CA LYS A 524 -1.84 11.82 9.56
C LYS A 524 -2.23 11.75 11.04
N MET A 525 -2.47 10.56 11.60
CA MET A 525 -2.88 10.45 13.00
C MET A 525 -1.85 11.05 13.96
N ARG A 526 -0.54 10.92 13.67
CA ARG A 526 0.51 11.61 14.43
C ARG A 526 0.31 13.12 14.45
N ASN A 527 0.08 13.72 13.28
CA ASN A 527 -0.18 15.15 13.16
C ASN A 527 -1.47 15.56 13.89
N VAL A 528 -2.52 14.73 13.83
CA VAL A 528 -3.78 15.02 14.53
C VAL A 528 -3.58 15.02 16.05
N LEU A 529 -2.81 14.07 16.57
CA LEU A 529 -2.54 13.99 18.01
C LEU A 529 -1.71 15.18 18.51
N GLU A 530 -0.75 15.67 17.72
CA GLU A 530 0.03 16.88 18.05
C GLU A 530 -0.82 18.15 18.20
N GLU A 531 -2.02 18.21 17.62
CA GLU A 531 -2.91 19.35 17.85
C GLU A 531 -3.30 19.48 19.34
N PHE A 532 -3.36 18.37 20.10
CA PHE A 532 -3.69 18.39 21.53
C PHE A 532 -2.58 18.98 22.42
N GLU A 533 -1.33 18.94 21.97
CA GLU A 533 -0.18 19.55 22.66
C GLU A 533 0.16 20.95 22.15
N SER A 534 -0.49 21.38 21.07
CA SER A 534 -0.24 22.68 20.44
C SER A 534 -0.60 23.85 21.35
N THR A 535 0.39 24.70 21.63
CA THR A 535 0.20 25.95 22.38
C THR A 535 -0.59 27.01 21.60
N LYS A 536 -0.90 26.75 20.32
CA LYS A 536 -1.66 27.62 19.42
C LYS A 536 -3.04 28.00 19.96
N TYR A 537 -3.66 27.15 20.78
CA TYR A 537 -5.00 27.36 21.33
C TYR A 537 -4.99 28.00 22.73
N GLY A 538 -3.83 28.48 23.19
CA GLY A 538 -3.68 29.12 24.48
C GLY A 538 -3.89 28.15 25.64
N LYS A 539 -4.71 28.52 26.63
CA LYS A 539 -5.00 27.67 27.80
C LYS A 539 -6.08 26.60 27.54
N SER A 540 -6.81 26.71 26.43
CA SER A 540 -7.89 25.78 26.10
C SER A 540 -7.31 24.59 25.35
N LYS A 541 -7.44 23.39 25.93
CA LYS A 541 -7.13 22.15 25.21
C LYS A 541 -8.13 21.97 24.06
N PRO A 542 -7.70 21.68 22.83
CA PRO A 542 -8.62 21.47 21.73
C PRO A 542 -9.39 20.16 21.92
N THR A 543 -10.64 20.14 21.48
CA THR A 543 -11.48 18.93 21.42
C THR A 543 -11.85 18.67 19.96
N ILE A 544 -11.60 17.45 19.48
CA ILE A 544 -12.00 17.04 18.14
C ILE A 544 -13.49 16.67 18.18
N LEU A 545 -14.33 17.50 17.56
CA LEU A 545 -15.78 17.28 17.50
C LEU A 545 -16.19 16.21 16.48
N GLY A 546 -15.29 15.83 15.57
CA GLY A 546 -15.52 14.79 14.57
C GLY A 546 -14.71 15.03 13.31
N LEU A 547 -14.22 13.95 12.70
CA LEU A 547 -13.49 13.99 11.44
C LEU A 547 -14.45 14.25 10.27
N ARG A 548 -13.91 14.66 9.12
CA ARG A 548 -14.72 14.79 7.92
C ARG A 548 -15.08 13.39 7.42
N GLU A 549 -16.37 13.12 7.31
CA GLU A 549 -16.88 11.82 6.88
C GLU A 549 -17.19 11.81 5.37
N HIS A 550 -17.08 10.62 4.77
CA HIS A 550 -17.54 10.36 3.41
C HIS A 550 -18.47 9.16 3.40
N ILE A 551 -19.73 9.37 3.03
CA ILE A 551 -20.74 8.33 2.95
C ILE A 551 -20.74 7.77 1.52
N PHE A 552 -19.98 6.70 1.33
CA PHE A 552 -19.75 6.09 0.01
C PHE A 552 -21.02 5.49 -0.63
N THR A 553 -22.05 5.18 0.16
CA THR A 553 -23.33 4.67 -0.35
C THR A 553 -24.19 5.76 -0.98
N GLY A 554 -23.90 7.05 -0.73
CA GLY A 554 -24.73 8.16 -1.19
C GLY A 554 -24.87 8.26 -2.71
N SER A 555 -23.92 7.73 -3.48
CA SER A 555 -23.97 7.73 -4.96
C SER A 555 -24.71 6.55 -5.58
N VAL A 556 -25.17 5.59 -4.76
CA VAL A 556 -25.73 4.31 -5.26
C VAL A 556 -27.17 4.47 -5.77
N SER A 557 -27.96 5.33 -5.14
CA SER A 557 -29.34 5.61 -5.56
C SER A 557 -29.82 6.97 -5.02
N SER A 558 -30.94 7.48 -5.54
CA SER A 558 -31.57 8.69 -5.02
C SER A 558 -31.98 8.56 -3.55
N LEU A 559 -32.46 7.38 -3.13
CA LEU A 559 -32.79 7.10 -1.73
C LEU A 559 -31.53 7.10 -0.86
N ALA A 560 -30.46 6.44 -1.30
CA ALA A 560 -29.20 6.41 -0.58
C ALA A 560 -28.58 7.82 -0.47
N TRP A 561 -28.72 8.64 -1.51
CA TRP A 561 -28.31 10.04 -1.50
C TRP A 561 -29.07 10.85 -0.44
N PHE A 562 -30.40 10.68 -0.35
CA PHE A 562 -31.21 11.34 0.66
C PHE A 562 -30.80 10.91 2.08
N MET A 563 -30.65 9.61 2.32
CA MET A 563 -30.20 9.07 3.61
C MET A 563 -28.80 9.59 3.98
N SER A 564 -27.88 9.65 3.01
CA SER A 564 -26.55 10.22 3.19
C SER A 564 -26.60 11.70 3.59
N ASN A 565 -27.48 12.49 2.97
CA ASN A 565 -27.65 13.90 3.32
C ASN A 565 -28.27 14.08 4.71
N GLN A 566 -29.23 13.22 5.07
CA GLN A 566 -29.82 13.19 6.40
C GLN A 566 -28.74 12.92 7.45
N GLU A 567 -27.93 11.88 7.27
CA GLU A 567 -26.84 11.52 8.18
C GLU A 567 -25.81 12.66 8.30
N THR A 568 -25.38 13.23 7.16
CA THR A 568 -24.46 14.38 7.15
C THR A 568 -25.04 15.57 7.91
N SER A 569 -26.34 15.82 7.79
CA SER A 569 -27.00 16.94 8.46
C SER A 569 -27.07 16.72 9.97
N PHE A 570 -27.52 15.56 10.44
CA PHE A 570 -27.73 15.31 11.87
C PHE A 570 -26.44 14.97 12.61
N VAL A 571 -25.62 14.07 12.07
CA VAL A 571 -24.47 13.48 12.78
C VAL A 571 -23.21 14.32 12.58
N THR A 572 -23.06 14.99 11.44
CA THR A 572 -21.88 15.79 11.15
C THR A 572 -22.11 17.29 11.36
N ILE A 573 -23.08 17.91 10.67
CA ILE A 573 -23.28 19.37 10.70
C ILE A 573 -23.94 19.79 12.00
N GLY A 574 -25.05 19.14 12.38
CA GLY A 574 -25.82 19.43 13.59
C GLY A 574 -24.95 19.34 14.84
N GLN A 575 -24.20 18.26 15.00
CA GLN A 575 -23.27 18.11 16.14
C GLN A 575 -22.24 19.23 16.22
N ARG A 576 -21.65 19.65 15.08
CA ARG A 576 -20.67 20.75 15.06
C ARG A 576 -21.28 22.12 15.39
N VAL A 577 -22.49 22.39 14.91
CA VAL A 577 -23.22 23.62 15.22
C VAL A 577 -23.63 23.64 16.69
N LEU A 578 -24.12 22.52 17.22
CA LEU A 578 -24.60 22.40 18.60
C LEU A 578 -23.49 22.20 19.63
N ALA A 579 -22.27 21.86 19.21
CA ALA A 579 -21.13 21.70 20.11
C ALA A 579 -20.72 22.99 20.82
N ASN A 580 -21.06 24.16 20.25
CA ASN A 580 -20.94 25.44 20.92
C ASN A 580 -22.13 26.33 20.52
N PRO A 581 -23.30 26.15 21.15
CA PRO A 581 -24.55 26.76 20.72
C PRO A 581 -24.59 28.29 20.95
N LEU A 582 -23.56 28.86 21.61
CA LEU A 582 -23.46 30.27 21.97
C LEU A 582 -22.30 31.00 21.26
N LYS A 583 -21.79 30.43 20.16
CA LYS A 583 -20.73 31.05 19.37
C LYS A 583 -21.26 32.03 18.34
#